data_AF-A0A524CD90-F1
#
_entry.id   AF-A0A524CD90-F1
#
_cell.length_a   1.000
_cell.length_b   1.000
_cell.length_c   1.000
_cell.angle_alpha   90.00
_cell.angle_beta   90.00
_cell.angle_gamma   90.00
#
_symmetry.space_group_name_H-M   'P 1'
#
loop_
_entity.id
_entity.type
_entity.pdbx_description
1 polymer ?
#
loop_
_entity_poly.entity_id
_entity_poly.type
_entity_poly.pdbx_seq_one_letter_code
_entity_poly.pdbx_strand_id
1 'polypeptide(L)'
;MSFYNYCKKCKHSDCCSVPYFAFVSNFEKEKIIQYLKSIKNPLKDKPLFEKFKVEGLNGEYFYRISKKINGKCIFLRDNKSCLIQKVKPVDCILWPLTFDYMQKTKEIIIYIGNCFSINEMKRMKILNNWIQDQKKLLLSRIKEYNTSELIAYTSLYGAPNLRVLESIPI
;
A
#
# COMPACT_ATOMS: atom_id res chain seq x y z
N MET A 1 15.04 13.86 0.56
CA MET A 1 13.60 14.21 0.52
C MET A 1 12.83 12.94 0.18
N SER A 2 12.03 12.40 1.09
CA SER A 2 11.28 11.15 0.84
C SER A 2 10.02 11.43 0.01
N PHE A 3 9.59 10.45 -0.82
CA PHE A 3 8.33 10.54 -1.56
C PHE A 3 7.12 10.76 -0.62
N TYR A 4 7.24 10.39 0.65
CA TYR A 4 6.33 10.77 1.75
C TYR A 4 6.01 12.28 1.76
N ASN A 5 7.01 13.15 1.60
CA ASN A 5 6.80 14.61 1.53
C ASN A 5 6.19 15.06 0.20
N TYR A 6 6.43 14.31 -0.87
CA TYR A 6 5.83 14.55 -2.19
C TYR A 6 4.33 14.19 -2.17
N CYS A 7 3.97 13.07 -1.54
CA CYS A 7 2.61 12.58 -1.40
C CYS A 7 1.74 13.55 -0.57
N LYS A 8 2.30 14.16 0.50
CA LYS A 8 1.62 15.19 1.31
C LYS A 8 1.24 16.46 0.53
N LYS A 9 1.91 16.74 -0.59
CA LYS A 9 1.73 17.95 -1.42
C LYS A 9 1.22 17.65 -2.84
N CYS A 10 0.88 16.40 -3.15
CA CYS A 10 0.54 16.00 -4.50
C CYS A 10 -0.76 16.70 -4.96
N LYS A 11 -0.66 17.54 -6.00
CA LYS A 11 -1.83 18.18 -6.62
C LYS A 11 -2.80 17.15 -7.23
N HIS A 12 -2.26 16.03 -7.70
CA HIS A 12 -3.01 14.99 -8.40
C HIS A 12 -3.76 14.02 -7.50
N SER A 13 -3.47 13.91 -6.20
CA SER A 13 -4.16 13.01 -5.23
C SER A 13 -4.41 11.55 -5.67
N ASP A 14 -3.89 11.12 -6.82
CA ASP A 14 -4.30 9.89 -7.51
C ASP A 14 -4.00 8.63 -6.74
N CYS A 15 -3.00 8.61 -5.87
CA CYS A 15 -2.84 7.48 -4.93
C CYS A 15 -4.05 7.29 -3.98
N CYS A 16 -4.79 8.38 -3.69
CA CYS A 16 -6.03 8.36 -2.93
C CYS A 16 -7.29 8.43 -3.83
N SER A 17 -7.14 8.73 -5.14
CA SER A 17 -8.22 8.87 -6.14
C SER A 17 -8.24 7.80 -7.25
N VAL A 18 -7.29 6.87 -7.32
CA VAL A 18 -7.29 5.69 -8.24
C VAL A 18 -8.06 4.52 -7.60
N PRO A 19 -8.85 3.73 -8.35
CA PRO A 19 -9.46 2.50 -7.85
C PRO A 19 -8.38 1.51 -7.38
N TYR A 20 -8.76 0.43 -6.71
CA TYR A 20 -7.87 -0.60 -6.13
C TYR A 20 -7.36 -0.24 -4.73
N PHE A 21 -7.86 -1.04 -3.79
CA PHE A 21 -7.87 -0.75 -2.37
C PHE A 21 -6.58 -1.24 -1.75
N ALA A 22 -5.99 -0.42 -0.89
CA ALA A 22 -4.78 -0.81 -0.19
C ALA A 22 -5.05 -2.03 0.67
N PHE A 23 -4.30 -3.10 0.40
CA PHE A 23 -4.24 -4.26 1.27
C PHE A 23 -3.90 -3.81 2.69
N VAL A 24 -4.54 -4.42 3.67
CA VAL A 24 -4.28 -4.21 5.08
C VAL A 24 -4.16 -5.57 5.74
N SER A 25 -2.99 -5.90 6.25
CA SER A 25 -2.82 -7.12 7.04
C SER A 25 -3.63 -7.05 8.33
N ASN A 26 -3.84 -8.19 9.01
CA ASN A 26 -4.55 -8.17 10.29
C ASN A 26 -3.84 -7.28 11.33
N PHE A 27 -2.51 -7.35 11.35
CA PHE A 27 -1.68 -6.54 12.23
C PHE A 27 -1.80 -5.04 11.95
N GLU A 28 -1.78 -4.64 10.68
CA GLU A 28 -1.93 -3.24 10.29
C GLU A 28 -3.33 -2.70 10.63
N LYS A 29 -4.36 -3.53 10.39
CA LYS A 29 -5.74 -3.20 10.73
C LYS A 29 -5.88 -2.90 12.22
N GLU A 30 -5.30 -3.73 13.09
CA GLU A 30 -5.31 -3.52 14.53
C GLU A 30 -4.57 -2.24 14.94
N LYS A 31 -3.37 -2.00 14.38
CA LYS A 31 -2.61 -0.75 14.59
C LYS A 31 -3.41 0.48 14.21
N ILE A 32 -4.10 0.45 13.08
CA ILE A 32 -4.96 1.54 12.62
C ILE A 32 -6.10 1.77 13.60
N ILE A 33 -6.82 0.71 14.01
CA ILE A 33 -7.93 0.82 14.95
C ILE A 33 -7.46 1.42 16.29
N GLN A 34 -6.35 0.94 16.84
CA GLN A 34 -5.79 1.45 18.10
C GLN A 34 -5.38 2.92 17.99
N TYR A 35 -4.73 3.30 16.90
CA TYR A 35 -4.35 4.68 16.64
C TYR A 35 -5.56 5.61 16.49
N LEU A 36 -6.60 5.18 15.78
CA LEU A 36 -7.82 5.96 15.63
C LEU A 36 -8.54 6.16 16.97
N LYS A 37 -8.53 5.15 17.85
CA LYS A 37 -9.04 5.29 19.22
C LYS A 37 -8.24 6.32 20.03
N SER A 38 -6.91 6.33 19.93
CA SER A 38 -6.06 7.23 20.71
C SER A 38 -6.21 8.71 20.36
N ILE A 39 -6.58 9.02 19.11
CA ILE A 39 -6.79 10.40 18.63
C ILE A 39 -8.24 10.88 18.72
N LYS A 40 -9.13 10.18 19.44
CA LYS A 40 -10.57 10.48 19.59
C LYS A 40 -11.26 10.76 18.24
N ASN A 41 -11.06 9.85 17.29
CA ASN A 41 -11.35 10.06 15.87
C ASN A 41 -12.86 10.16 15.50
N PRO A 42 -13.26 11.08 14.59
CA PRO A 42 -14.63 11.21 14.05
C PRO A 42 -15.15 10.07 13.13
N LEU A 43 -14.38 9.03 12.82
CA LEU A 43 -14.82 7.94 11.91
C LEU A 43 -15.40 6.71 12.65
N LYS A 44 -15.81 6.86 13.91
CA LYS A 44 -16.21 5.74 14.79
C LYS A 44 -17.28 4.83 14.18
N ASP A 45 -18.18 5.40 13.39
CA ASP A 45 -19.34 4.69 12.84
C ASP A 45 -19.22 4.39 11.34
N LYS A 46 -18.05 4.61 10.74
CA LYS A 46 -17.84 4.36 9.31
C LYS A 46 -17.19 2.99 9.09
N PRO A 47 -17.57 2.25 8.03
CA PRO A 47 -16.85 1.05 7.64
C PRO A 47 -15.44 1.45 7.19
N LEU A 48 -14.42 1.06 7.96
CA LEU A 48 -13.02 1.41 7.71
C LEU A 48 -12.31 0.39 6.81
N PHE A 49 -12.75 -0.87 6.87
CA PHE A 49 -12.15 -1.99 6.14
C PHE A 49 -13.22 -2.83 5.45
N GLU A 50 -12.91 -3.29 4.26
CA GLU A 50 -13.72 -4.24 3.49
C GLU A 50 -13.03 -5.61 3.53
N LYS A 51 -13.82 -6.65 3.78
CA LYS A 51 -13.35 -8.04 3.72
C LYS A 51 -13.39 -8.53 2.28
N PHE A 52 -12.39 -9.28 1.86
CA PHE A 52 -12.40 -10.01 0.60
C PHE A 52 -11.85 -11.43 0.80
N LYS A 53 -12.20 -12.32 -0.11
CA LYS A 53 -11.67 -13.69 -0.16
C LYS A 53 -10.69 -13.81 -1.32
N VAL A 54 -9.72 -14.69 -1.16
CA VAL A 54 -8.78 -15.05 -2.22
C VAL A 54 -9.05 -16.49 -2.59
N GLU A 55 -9.23 -16.73 -3.88
CA GLU A 55 -9.40 -18.08 -4.41
C GLU A 55 -8.16 -18.92 -4.11
N GLY A 56 -8.35 -20.16 -3.64
CA GLY A 56 -7.24 -21.04 -3.25
C GLY A 56 -6.71 -20.87 -1.82
N LEU A 57 -7.22 -19.93 -1.01
CA LEU A 57 -6.85 -19.76 0.40
C LEU A 57 -7.94 -20.23 1.40
N ASN A 58 -8.53 -21.41 1.16
CA ASN A 58 -9.42 -22.13 2.09
C ASN A 58 -10.53 -21.29 2.77
N GLY A 59 -11.04 -20.26 2.10
CA GLY A 59 -12.12 -19.43 2.63
C GLY A 59 -11.72 -18.38 3.66
N GLU A 60 -10.41 -18.15 3.88
CA GLU A 60 -9.89 -17.07 4.73
C GLU A 60 -10.34 -15.69 4.22
N TYR A 61 -10.56 -14.77 5.16
CA TYR A 61 -10.89 -13.37 4.86
C TYR A 61 -9.68 -12.48 5.05
N PHE A 62 -9.41 -11.66 4.05
CA PHE A 62 -8.39 -10.62 4.06
C PHE A 62 -9.04 -9.24 4.05
N TYR A 63 -8.26 -8.22 4.37
CA TYR A 63 -8.78 -6.86 4.55
C TYR A 63 -8.12 -5.90 3.59
N ARG A 64 -8.92 -4.95 3.12
CA ARG A 64 -8.47 -3.77 2.41
C ARG A 64 -9.13 -2.55 3.00
N ILE A 65 -8.57 -1.37 2.81
CA ILE A 65 -9.25 -0.12 3.20
C ILE A 65 -10.62 -0.06 2.50
N SER A 66 -11.68 0.27 3.25
CA SER A 66 -13.04 0.37 2.70
C SER A 66 -13.14 1.34 1.53
N LYS A 67 -14.16 1.12 0.68
CA LYS A 67 -14.40 1.95 -0.50
C LYS A 67 -14.47 3.44 -0.18
N LYS A 68 -14.05 4.24 -1.17
CA LYS A 68 -13.97 5.70 -1.11
C LYS A 68 -15.28 6.33 -0.66
N ILE A 69 -15.17 7.39 0.13
CA ILE A 69 -16.28 8.32 0.38
C ILE A 69 -16.06 9.51 -0.55
N ASN A 70 -17.03 9.80 -1.42
CA ASN A 70 -16.97 10.91 -2.39
C ASN A 70 -15.70 10.87 -3.28
N GLY A 71 -15.34 9.68 -3.78
CA GLY A 71 -14.17 9.52 -4.67
C GLY A 71 -12.80 9.64 -3.97
N LYS A 72 -12.76 9.78 -2.64
CA LYS A 72 -11.52 9.90 -1.84
C LYS A 72 -11.38 8.78 -0.82
N CYS A 73 -10.14 8.41 -0.51
CA CYS A 73 -9.83 7.51 0.60
C CYS A 73 -10.48 7.99 1.91
N ILE A 74 -11.09 7.09 2.67
CA ILE A 74 -11.80 7.39 3.93
C ILE A 74 -10.90 8.07 4.98
N PHE A 75 -9.59 7.86 4.90
CA PHE A 75 -8.60 8.47 5.79
C PHE A 75 -8.02 9.77 5.25
N LEU A 76 -8.44 10.26 4.07
CA LEU A 76 -7.98 11.53 3.51
C LEU A 76 -8.84 12.68 4.06
N ARG A 77 -8.21 13.63 4.74
CA ARG A 77 -8.85 14.87 5.21
C ARG A 77 -8.92 15.91 4.08
N ASP A 78 -9.78 16.91 4.22
CA ASP A 78 -9.99 17.95 3.20
C ASP A 78 -8.73 18.75 2.86
N ASN A 79 -7.86 18.96 3.84
CA ASN A 79 -6.55 19.58 3.66
C ASN A 79 -5.49 18.64 3.02
N LYS A 80 -5.93 17.53 2.41
CA LYS A 80 -5.10 16.51 1.77
C LYS A 80 -4.14 15.78 2.72
N SER A 81 -4.36 15.84 4.03
CA SER A 81 -3.58 15.06 5.01
C SER A 81 -4.21 13.69 5.27
N CYS A 82 -3.36 12.67 5.40
CA CYS A 82 -3.82 11.34 5.79
C CYS A 82 -3.97 11.27 7.32
N LEU A 83 -5.17 10.92 7.78
CA LEU A 83 -5.50 10.77 9.18
C LEU A 83 -4.61 9.72 9.87
N ILE A 84 -4.38 8.60 9.20
CA ILE A 84 -3.62 7.45 9.73
C ILE A 84 -2.14 7.51 9.37
N GLN A 85 -1.59 8.69 9.09
CA GLN A 85 -0.23 8.83 8.54
C GLN A 85 0.87 8.12 9.36
N LYS A 86 0.72 8.03 10.69
CA LYS A 86 1.68 7.36 11.59
C LYS A 86 1.61 5.83 11.55
N VAL A 87 0.49 5.27 11.12
CA VAL A 87 0.20 3.82 11.10
C VAL A 87 -0.36 3.38 9.75
N LYS A 88 0.08 4.07 8.69
CA LYS A 88 -0.37 3.84 7.32
C LYS A 88 0.03 2.42 6.89
N PRO A 89 -0.83 1.67 6.17
CA PRO A 89 -0.46 0.37 5.64
C PRO A 89 0.77 0.45 4.75
N VAL A 90 1.55 -0.62 4.72
CA VAL A 90 2.73 -0.81 3.90
C VAL A 90 2.42 -0.49 2.45
N ASP A 91 1.31 -1.01 1.93
CA ASP A 91 0.88 -0.75 0.56
C ASP A 91 0.75 0.76 0.25
N CYS A 92 0.13 1.50 1.17
CA CYS A 92 0.00 2.95 1.06
C CYS A 92 1.34 3.70 1.24
N ILE A 93 2.30 3.13 1.95
CA ILE A 93 3.63 3.75 2.13
C ILE A 93 4.49 3.53 0.89
N LEU A 94 4.42 2.35 0.30
CA LEU A 94 5.31 1.91 -0.78
C LEU A 94 4.97 2.51 -2.13
N TRP A 95 3.76 3.02 -2.34
CA TRP A 95 3.36 3.67 -3.59
C TRP A 95 4.42 4.68 -4.11
N PRO A 96 4.85 4.60 -5.39
CA PRO A 96 4.30 3.78 -6.49
C PRO A 96 4.84 2.34 -6.61
N LEU A 97 5.58 1.84 -5.61
CA LEU A 97 6.02 0.44 -5.60
C LEU A 97 4.92 -0.49 -5.13
N THR A 98 4.90 -1.69 -5.69
CA THR A 98 4.08 -2.83 -5.28
C THR A 98 4.89 -4.11 -5.46
N PHE A 99 4.39 -5.26 -5.03
CA PHE A 99 5.09 -6.53 -5.15
C PHE A 99 4.16 -7.72 -5.34
N ASP A 100 4.66 -8.77 -5.97
CA ASP A 100 3.99 -10.07 -6.01
C ASP A 100 4.84 -11.10 -5.26
N TYR A 101 4.16 -12.05 -4.62
CA TYR A 101 4.77 -13.23 -4.04
C TYR A 101 4.61 -14.44 -4.96
N MET A 102 5.72 -14.91 -5.50
CA MET A 102 5.81 -16.08 -6.37
C MET A 102 5.90 -17.35 -5.52
N GLN A 103 4.76 -18.00 -5.28
CA GLN A 103 4.69 -19.19 -4.43
C GLN A 103 5.63 -20.34 -4.87
N LYS A 104 5.80 -20.53 -6.18
CA LYS A 104 6.64 -21.61 -6.74
C LYS A 104 8.12 -21.43 -6.42
N THR A 105 8.61 -20.19 -6.52
CA THR A 105 10.03 -19.87 -6.32
C THR A 105 10.33 -19.32 -4.94
N LYS A 106 9.29 -19.00 -4.16
CA LYS A 106 9.38 -18.28 -2.88
C LYS A 106 10.11 -16.94 -3.03
N GLU A 107 9.75 -16.20 -4.06
CA GLU A 107 10.36 -14.91 -4.36
C GLU A 107 9.34 -13.78 -4.25
N ILE A 108 9.84 -12.60 -3.91
CA ILE A 108 9.12 -11.35 -3.97
C ILE A 108 9.59 -10.60 -5.21
N ILE A 109 8.68 -10.42 -6.17
CA ILE A 109 8.94 -9.59 -7.35
C ILE A 109 8.46 -8.18 -7.04
N ILE A 110 9.36 -7.20 -7.10
CA ILE A 110 9.04 -5.80 -6.84
C ILE A 110 8.79 -5.08 -8.16
N TYR A 111 7.71 -4.33 -8.21
CA TYR A 111 7.32 -3.54 -9.36
C TYR A 111 7.25 -2.04 -9.03
N ILE A 112 7.29 -1.23 -10.09
CA ILE A 112 6.97 0.20 -10.02
C ILE A 112 5.82 0.53 -10.98
N GLY A 113 4.81 1.24 -10.47
CA GLY A 113 3.69 1.74 -11.25
C GLY A 113 4.04 2.95 -12.12
N ASN A 114 3.28 3.14 -13.20
CA ASN A 114 3.49 4.19 -14.21
C ASN A 114 2.97 5.58 -13.78
N CYS A 115 2.85 5.84 -12.48
CA CYS A 115 2.34 7.11 -11.94
C CYS A 115 3.29 8.30 -12.20
N PHE A 116 4.53 8.03 -12.62
CA PHE A 116 5.51 9.03 -13.00
C PHE A 116 6.04 8.76 -14.40
N SER A 117 6.15 9.81 -15.21
CA SER A 117 6.90 9.71 -16.45
C SER A 117 8.39 9.50 -16.16
N ILE A 118 9.08 8.78 -17.04
CA ILE A 118 10.54 8.57 -16.98
C ILE A 118 11.29 9.90 -16.84
N ASN A 119 10.76 10.99 -17.40
CA ASN A 119 11.37 12.32 -17.33
C ASN A 119 11.21 12.97 -15.95
N GLU A 120 10.08 12.78 -15.26
CA GLU A 120 9.90 13.21 -13.86
C GLU A 120 10.79 12.40 -12.92
N MET A 121 10.91 11.10 -13.18
CA MET A 121 11.79 10.20 -12.46
C MET A 121 13.28 10.56 -12.62
N LYS A 122 13.73 10.88 -13.85
CA LYS A 122 15.11 11.33 -14.14
C LYS A 122 15.47 12.66 -13.48
N ARG A 123 14.52 13.59 -13.36
CA ARG A 123 14.73 14.87 -12.65
C ARG A 123 14.95 14.66 -11.16
N MET A 124 14.45 13.58 -10.59
CA MET A 124 14.79 13.17 -9.25
C MET A 124 16.09 12.37 -9.23
N LYS A 125 17.24 13.05 -9.05
CA LYS A 125 18.54 12.43 -8.68
C LYS A 125 18.47 11.45 -7.47
N ILE A 126 17.33 11.40 -6.79
CA ILE A 126 17.03 10.73 -5.52
C ILE A 126 16.40 9.34 -5.75
N LEU A 127 16.03 8.99 -6.99
CA LEU A 127 15.21 7.80 -7.25
C LEU A 127 15.88 6.49 -6.81
N ASN A 128 17.17 6.28 -7.14
CA ASN A 128 17.83 5.00 -6.81
C ASN A 128 17.94 4.80 -5.29
N ASN A 129 18.40 5.81 -4.55
CA ASN A 129 18.47 5.72 -3.08
C ASN A 129 17.08 5.53 -2.48
N TRP A 130 16.07 6.22 -3.00
CA TRP A 130 14.70 6.04 -2.54
C TRP A 130 14.17 4.64 -2.80
N ILE A 131 14.38 4.09 -4.01
CA ILE A 131 14.00 2.70 -4.33
C ILE A 131 14.69 1.75 -3.34
N GLN A 132 15.98 1.94 -3.07
CA GLN A 132 16.71 1.12 -2.11
C GLN A 132 16.15 1.24 -0.68
N ASP A 133 15.80 2.44 -0.24
CA ASP A 133 15.19 2.67 1.07
C ASP A 133 13.80 2.03 1.15
N GLN A 134 12.98 2.12 0.10
CA GLN A 134 11.67 1.48 0.07
C GLN A 134 11.78 -0.04 -0.03
N LYS A 135 12.77 -0.58 -0.73
CA LYS A 135 13.05 -2.02 -0.75
C LYS A 135 13.36 -2.51 0.66
N LYS A 136 14.25 -1.84 1.38
CA LYS A 136 14.56 -2.16 2.78
C LYS A 136 13.31 -2.11 3.66
N LEU A 137 12.48 -1.08 3.48
CA LEU A 137 11.22 -0.95 4.21
C LEU A 137 10.25 -2.09 3.87
N LEU A 138 10.01 -2.37 2.60
CA LEU A 138 9.18 -3.48 2.12
C LEU A 138 9.65 -4.79 2.76
N LEU A 139 10.94 -5.14 2.60
CA LEU A 139 11.51 -6.36 3.14
C LEU A 139 11.38 -6.45 4.67
N SER A 140 11.52 -5.34 5.39
CA SER A 140 11.31 -5.34 6.84
C SER A 140 9.86 -5.61 7.24
N ARG A 141 8.90 -5.23 6.38
CA ARG A 141 7.47 -5.27 6.67
C ARG A 141 6.79 -6.53 6.19
N ILE A 142 7.18 -7.08 5.04
CA ILE A 142 6.65 -8.36 4.56
C ILE A 142 7.04 -9.52 5.50
N LYS A 143 8.10 -9.38 6.29
CA LYS A 143 8.45 -10.33 7.37
C LYS A 143 7.38 -10.39 8.46
N GLU A 144 6.54 -9.36 8.59
CA GLU A 144 5.40 -9.34 9.50
C GLU A 144 4.19 -10.08 8.90
N TYR A 145 4.21 -10.42 7.60
CA TYR A 145 3.10 -11.07 6.90
C TYR A 145 3.30 -12.57 6.87
N ASN A 146 2.22 -13.31 7.08
CA ASN A 146 2.24 -14.75 6.81
C ASN A 146 2.09 -15.03 5.30
N THR A 147 2.34 -16.28 4.90
CA THR A 147 2.24 -16.70 3.50
C THR A 147 0.88 -16.40 2.88
N SER A 148 -0.22 -16.64 3.59
CA SER A 148 -1.57 -16.34 3.11
C SER A 148 -1.76 -14.83 2.85
N GLU A 149 -1.22 -13.97 3.69
CA GLU A 149 -1.27 -12.51 3.52
C GLU A 149 -0.44 -12.04 2.31
N LEU A 150 0.72 -12.65 2.06
CA LEU A 150 1.53 -12.37 0.87
C LEU A 150 0.80 -12.76 -0.43
N ILE A 151 0.16 -13.93 -0.42
CA ILE A 151 -0.68 -14.40 -1.54
C ILE A 151 -1.88 -13.47 -1.73
N ALA A 152 -2.53 -13.08 -0.63
CA ALA A 152 -3.69 -12.20 -0.70
C ALA A 152 -3.35 -10.81 -1.22
N TYR A 153 -2.19 -10.26 -0.83
CA TYR A 153 -1.66 -9.03 -1.41
C TYR A 153 -1.53 -9.15 -2.93
N THR A 154 -0.82 -10.19 -3.39
CA THR A 154 -0.57 -10.47 -4.82
C THR A 154 -1.87 -10.54 -5.63
N SER A 155 -2.90 -11.19 -5.09
CA SER A 155 -4.19 -11.36 -5.77
C SER A 155 -4.94 -10.04 -6.07
N LEU A 156 -4.62 -8.96 -5.34
CA LEU A 156 -5.23 -7.65 -5.55
C LEU A 156 -4.60 -6.89 -6.73
N TYR A 157 -3.34 -7.18 -7.07
CA TYR A 157 -2.55 -6.44 -8.05
C TYR A 157 -2.29 -7.31 -9.29
N GLY A 158 -3.35 -7.79 -9.95
CA GLY A 158 -3.20 -8.33 -11.29
C GLY A 158 -2.85 -7.21 -12.26
N ALA A 159 -1.59 -7.09 -12.70
CA ALA A 159 -1.15 -5.89 -13.39
C ALA A 159 -0.43 -6.16 -14.73
N PRO A 160 -1.14 -6.07 -15.86
CA PRO A 160 -0.55 -6.30 -17.19
C PRO A 160 0.43 -5.21 -17.67
N ASN A 161 0.73 -4.17 -16.86
CA ASN A 161 1.50 -3.00 -17.31
C ASN A 161 2.52 -2.47 -16.27
N LEU A 162 2.92 -3.29 -15.29
CA LEU A 162 3.93 -2.90 -14.30
C LEU A 162 5.34 -3.24 -14.77
N ARG A 163 6.31 -2.38 -14.43
CA ARG A 163 7.72 -2.64 -14.70
C ARG A 163 8.35 -3.36 -13.52
N VAL A 164 8.92 -4.54 -13.77
CA VAL A 164 9.74 -5.26 -12.79
C VAL A 164 10.99 -4.45 -12.47
N LEU A 165 11.27 -4.27 -11.19
CA LEU A 165 12.50 -3.67 -10.69
C LEU A 165 13.51 -4.73 -10.24
N GLU A 166 13.06 -5.78 -9.56
CA GLU A 166 13.90 -6.81 -8.96
C GLU A 166 13.07 -8.03 -8.55
N SER A 167 13.72 -9.19 -8.44
CA SER A 167 13.19 -10.38 -7.77
C SER A 167 14.08 -10.72 -6.57
N ILE A 168 13.49 -10.99 -5.42
CA ILE A 168 14.20 -11.23 -4.15
C ILE A 168 13.73 -12.56 -3.55
N PRO A 169 14.61 -13.55 -3.32
CA PRO A 169 14.28 -14.77 -2.59
C PRO A 169 13.94 -14.48 -1.12
N ILE A 170 12.91 -15.13 -0.58
CA ILE A 170 12.50 -15.01 0.83
C ILE A 170 12.42 -16.35 1.58
#